data_AF-A0A850QJE8-F1
#
_entry.id   AF-A0A850QJE8-F1
#
_cell.length_a   1.000
_cell.length_b   1.000
_cell.length_c   1.000
_cell.angle_alpha   90.00
_cell.angle_beta   90.00
_cell.angle_gamma   90.00
#
_symmetry.space_group_name_H-M   'P 1'
#
loop_
_entity.id
_entity.type
_entity.pdbx_description
1 polymer ?
#
loop_
_entity_poly.entity_id
_entity_poly.type
_entity_poly.pdbx_seq_one_letter_code
_entity_poly.pdbx_strand_id
1 'polypeptide(L)' 'PEQPSRYKVREASKENQLGTAEVAAKIIEQFGETRNAEVLDLWFDVFRDHYIAGKMNRELADDTAMTALKSRLAHCD' A
#
# COMPACT_ATOMS: atom_id res chain seq x y z
N PRO A 1 14.51 -8.23 10.31
CA PRO A 1 13.32 -7.65 9.64
C PRO A 1 12.13 -8.60 9.78
N GLU A 2 11.12 -8.20 10.56
CA GLU A 2 10.12 -9.11 11.14
C GLU A 2 8.70 -8.52 11.01
N GLN A 3 8.36 -7.99 9.83
CA GLN A 3 7.01 -7.51 9.55
C GLN A 3 6.44 -8.16 8.29
N PRO A 4 5.29 -8.85 8.37
CA PRO A 4 4.69 -9.55 7.24
C PRO A 4 4.07 -8.58 6.22
N SER A 5 4.22 -8.89 4.92
CA SER A 5 3.65 -8.12 3.81
C SER A 5 2.11 -8.15 3.84
N ARG A 6 1.49 -7.00 3.55
CA ARG A 6 0.03 -6.79 3.50
C ARG A 6 -0.60 -7.15 2.15
N TYR A 7 0.19 -7.67 1.20
CA TYR A 7 -0.26 -7.95 -0.16
C TYR A 7 -1.03 -9.29 -0.27
N LYS A 8 -2.37 -9.25 -0.19
CA LYS A 8 -3.23 -10.44 -0.39
C LYS A 8 -4.20 -10.27 -1.57
N VAL A 9 -3.68 -10.10 -2.79
CA VAL A 9 -4.53 -10.05 -4.00
C VAL A 9 -4.57 -11.36 -4.78
N ARG A 10 -3.61 -12.26 -4.56
CA ARG A 10 -3.62 -13.65 -5.03
C ARG A 10 -2.83 -14.43 -3.99
N GLU A 11 -3.11 -15.71 -3.78
CA GLU A 11 -2.13 -16.60 -3.14
C GLU A 11 -0.83 -16.50 -3.95
N ALA A 12 0.07 -15.62 -3.51
CA ALA A 12 1.46 -15.71 -3.81
C ALA A 12 2.00 -16.70 -2.79
N SER A 13 2.12 -17.96 -3.22
CA SER A 13 2.97 -18.93 -2.56
C SER A 13 4.36 -18.30 -2.41
N LYS A 14 4.66 -17.82 -1.18
CA LYS A 14 5.93 -17.36 -0.59
C LYS A 14 5.91 -15.91 -0.09
N GLU A 15 6.05 -15.79 1.23
CA GLU A 15 6.18 -14.61 2.10
C GLU A 15 7.23 -13.54 1.72
N ASN A 16 7.92 -13.64 0.57
CA ASN A 16 9.10 -12.83 0.23
C ASN A 16 9.00 -12.11 -1.13
N GLN A 17 7.81 -11.92 -1.70
CA GLN A 17 7.64 -11.18 -2.96
C GLN A 17 6.94 -9.84 -2.73
N LEU A 18 7.74 -8.81 -2.42
CA LEU A 18 7.27 -7.42 -2.39
C LEU A 18 7.01 -6.95 -3.82
N GLY A 19 5.88 -6.26 -4.04
CA GLY A 19 5.64 -5.53 -5.30
C GLY A 19 6.65 -4.41 -5.49
N THR A 20 6.82 -3.95 -6.74
CA THR A 20 7.74 -2.85 -7.08
C THR A 20 7.50 -1.60 -6.22
N ALA A 21 6.24 -1.28 -5.92
CA ALA A 21 5.86 -0.15 -5.07
C ALA A 21 6.29 -0.34 -3.60
N GLU A 22 6.11 -1.53 -3.03
CA GLU A 22 6.54 -1.85 -1.66
C GLU A 22 8.07 -1.80 -1.53
N VAL A 23 8.80 -2.29 -2.54
CA VAL A 23 10.27 -2.17 -2.58
C VAL A 23 10.70 -0.71 -2.69
N ALA A 24 10.06 0.07 -3.55
CA ALA A 24 10.35 1.49 -3.69
C ALA A 24 10.08 2.25 -2.38
N ALA A 25 8.99 1.97 -1.67
CA ALA A 25 8.70 2.56 -0.36
C ALA A 25 9.82 2.26 0.64
N LYS A 26 10.30 1.00 0.70
CA LYS A 26 11.42 0.61 1.58
C LYS A 26 12.73 1.32 1.22
N ILE A 27 13.01 1.49 -0.08
CA ILE A 27 14.19 2.25 -0.50
C ILE A 27 14.05 3.70 -0.05
N ILE A 28 12.92 4.36 -0.29
CA ILE A 28 12.66 5.74 0.13
C ILE A 28 12.85 5.89 1.65
N GLU A 29 12.31 4.96 2.45
CA GLU A 29 12.49 4.94 3.91
C GLU A 29 13.97 4.82 4.31
N GLN A 30 14.73 3.96 3.64
CA GLN A 30 16.16 3.78 3.90
C GLN A 30 16.99 5.04 3.63
N PHE A 31 16.53 5.91 2.73
CA PHE A 31 17.15 7.21 2.48
C PHE A 31 16.68 8.32 3.46
N GLY A 32 15.93 7.97 4.50
CA GLY A 32 15.46 8.89 5.54
C GLY A 32 14.14 9.60 5.19
N GLU A 33 13.53 9.27 4.06
CA GLU A 33 12.30 9.88 3.57
C GLU A 33 11.07 9.10 4.05
N THR A 34 11.00 8.80 5.37
CA THR A 34 9.97 7.95 5.99
C THR A 34 8.55 8.38 5.62
N ARG A 35 8.30 9.70 5.60
CA ARG A 35 6.99 10.23 5.21
C ARG A 35 6.60 9.89 3.78
N ASN A 36 7.53 10.05 2.84
CA ASN A 36 7.27 9.78 1.44
C ASN A 36 7.12 8.28 1.17
N ALA A 37 7.86 7.45 1.92
CA ALA A 37 7.70 6.00 1.92
C ALA A 37 6.30 5.58 2.38
N GLU A 38 5.83 6.12 3.51
CA GLU A 38 4.48 5.85 4.03
C GLU A 38 3.38 6.31 3.07
N VAL A 39 3.54 7.46 2.42
CA VAL A 39 2.58 7.95 1.42
C VAL A 39 2.53 7.02 0.21
N LEU A 40 3.68 6.54 -0.27
CA LEU A 40 3.73 5.58 -1.39
C LEU A 40 3.06 4.25 -1.02
N ASP A 41 3.28 3.76 0.19
CA ASP A 41 2.66 2.52 0.68
C ASP A 41 1.13 2.66 0.79
N LEU A 42 0.64 3.78 1.34
CA LEU A 42 -0.80 4.07 1.41
C LEU A 42 -1.45 4.21 0.03
N TRP A 43 -0.75 4.82 -0.93
CA TRP A 43 -1.19 4.87 -2.32
C TRP A 43 -1.30 3.48 -2.94
N PHE A 44 -0.37 2.58 -2.62
CA PHE A 44 -0.40 1.22 -3.11
C PHE A 44 -1.56 0.41 -2.53
N ASP A 45 -1.89 0.63 -1.25
CA ASP A 45 -3.09 0.07 -0.61
C ASP A 45 -4.37 0.50 -1.35
N VAL A 46 -4.51 1.80 -1.67
CA VAL A 46 -5.64 2.31 -2.47
C VAL A 46 -5.70 1.64 -3.85
N PHE A 47 -4.58 1.60 -4.57
CA PHE A 47 -4.52 0.95 -5.88
C PHE A 47 -4.97 -0.51 -5.80
N ARG A 48 -4.49 -1.24 -4.79
CA ARG A 48 -4.79 -2.65 -4.58
C ARG A 48 -6.28 -2.90 -4.41
N ASP A 49 -6.94 -2.10 -3.57
CA ASP A 49 -8.37 -2.25 -3.27
C ASP A 49 -9.23 -1.99 -4.51
N HIS A 50 -8.93 -0.90 -5.23
CA HIS A 50 -9.60 -0.57 -6.49
C HIS A 50 -9.35 -1.62 -7.57
N TYR A 51 -8.12 -2.15 -7.67
CA TYR A 51 -7.78 -3.20 -8.62
C TYR A 51 -8.56 -4.49 -8.34
N ILE A 52 -8.68 -4.92 -7.08
CA ILE A 52 -9.49 -6.10 -6.72
C ILE A 52 -10.97 -5.87 -7.03
N ALA A 53 -11.51 -4.70 -6.65
CA ALA A 53 -12.92 -4.37 -6.90
C ALA A 53 -13.23 -4.39 -8.40
N GLY A 54 -12.41 -3.72 -9.21
CA GLY A 54 -12.54 -3.73 -10.67
C GLY A 54 -12.36 -5.12 -11.28
N LYS A 55 -11.38 -5.90 -10.82
CA LYS A 55 -11.14 -7.28 -11.29
C LYS A 55 -12.31 -8.21 -10.98
N MET A 56 -12.97 -8.02 -9.83
CA MET A 56 -14.13 -8.83 -9.43
C MET A 56 -15.46 -8.24 -9.93
N ASN A 57 -15.41 -7.15 -10.72
CA ASN A 57 -16.58 -6.41 -11.20
C ASN A 57 -17.58 -6.09 -10.07
N ARG A 58 -17.05 -5.61 -8.94
CA ARG A 58 -17.83 -5.24 -7.76
C ARG A 58 -17.49 -3.82 -7.34
N GLU A 59 -18.35 -3.23 -6.53
CA GLU A 59 -18.07 -1.98 -5.85
C GLU A 59 -17.00 -2.16 -4.76
N LEU A 60 -16.33 -1.05 -4.42
CA LEU A 60 -15.42 -1.01 -3.28
C LEU A 60 -16.20 -1.29 -2.00
N ALA A 61 -15.64 -2.13 -1.14
CA ALA A 61 -16.29 -2.51 0.12
C ALA A 61 -16.35 -1.35 1.12
N ASP A 62 -15.28 -0.56 1.18
CA ASP A 62 -15.15 0.64 2.01
C ASP A 62 -14.04 1.55 1.46
N ASP A 63 -13.97 2.76 2.01
CA ASP A 63 -12.97 3.78 1.67
C ASP A 63 -11.82 3.85 2.71
N THR A 64 -11.53 2.77 3.43
CA THR A 64 -10.54 2.78 4.53
C THR A 64 -9.15 3.18 4.04
N ALA A 65 -8.67 2.57 2.95
CA ALA A 65 -7.36 2.88 2.38
C ALA A 65 -7.27 4.35 1.91
N MET A 66 -8.33 4.84 1.27
CA MET A 66 -8.41 6.22 0.80
C MET A 66 -8.43 7.21 1.98
N THR A 67 -9.13 6.86 3.06
CA THR A 67 -9.20 7.67 4.28
C THR A 67 -7.85 7.73 4.98
N ALA A 68 -7.13 6.60 5.06
CA ALA A 68 -5.78 6.55 5.62
C ALA A 68 -4.80 7.43 4.83
N LEU A 69 -4.83 7.35 3.50
CA LEU A 69 -4.04 8.21 2.62
C LEU A 69 -4.33 9.70 2.84
N LYS A 70 -5.62 10.09 2.81
CA LYS A 70 -6.04 11.48 3.03
C LYS A 70 -5.60 12.00 4.40
N SER A 71 -5.75 11.18 5.43
CA SER A 71 -5.27 11.52 6.78
C SER A 71 -3.76 11.79 6.77
N ARG A 72 -2.96 10.90 6.16
CA ARG A 72 -1.50 11.09 6.12
C ARG A 72 -1.07 12.35 5.36
N LEU A 73 -1.78 12.69 4.28
CA LEU A 73 -1.55 13.91 3.51
C LEU A 73 -2.01 15.17 4.24
N ALA A 74 -3.07 15.09 5.05
CA ALA A 74 -3.58 16.23 5.81
C ALA A 74 -2.65 16.66 6.95
N HIS A 75 -1.85 15.74 7.51
CA HIS A 75 -0.85 16.04 8.54
C HIS A 75 0.50 16.49 7.91
N CYS A 76 0.44 17.28 6.84
CA CYS A 76 1.59 17.99 6.25
C CYS A 76 1.82 19.30 7.03
N ASP A 77 2.63 19.26 8.08
CA ASP A 77 3.34 20.42 8.63
C ASP A 77 4.81 20.04 8.83
#